data_AF-A0A2N9JME4-F1
#
_entry.id   AF-A0A2N9JME4-F1
#
_cell.length_a   1.000
_cell.length_b   1.000
_cell.length_c   1.000
_cell.angle_alpha   90.00
_cell.angle_beta   90.00
_cell.angle_gamma   90.00
#
_symmetry.space_group_name_H-M   'P 1'
#
loop_
_entity.id
_entity.type
_entity.pdbx_description
1 polymer ?
#
loop_
_entity_poly.entity_id
_entity_poly.type
_entity_poly.pdbx_seq_one_letter_code
_entity_poly.pdbx_strand_id
1 'polypeptide(L)'
;MTARVELPHPHLIWLRSAATLVISAVIGQAGFAAAAIGRRDKSYFFFHAIGAGLTLTLAIGCAICFTVLRRTAGRVLLWLAWATAAAVVVQFTLGKLEIADWHIFLGVLIAMLTTALTSWTYRRPPPTG
;
A
#
# COMPACT_ATOMS: atom_id res chain seq x y z
N MET A 1 -20.24 18.15 27.46
CA MET A 1 -19.10 18.46 26.58
C MET A 1 -19.40 17.91 25.20
N THR A 2 -19.85 18.76 24.28
CA THR A 2 -19.92 18.41 22.85
C THR A 2 -18.50 18.51 22.30
N ALA A 3 -17.87 17.38 22.00
CA ALA A 3 -16.62 17.39 21.28
C ALA A 3 -16.86 18.09 19.93
N ARG A 4 -16.22 19.23 19.69
CA ARG A 4 -16.21 19.83 18.36
C ARG A 4 -15.57 18.81 17.43
N VAL A 5 -16.33 18.32 16.45
CA VAL A 5 -15.80 17.50 15.38
C VAL A 5 -15.00 18.44 14.47
N GLU A 6 -13.72 18.63 14.79
CA GLU A 6 -12.79 19.25 13.85
C GLU A 6 -12.59 18.30 12.69
N LEU A 7 -13.13 18.67 11.53
CA LEU A 7 -12.93 17.91 10.30
C LEU A 7 -11.43 17.91 9.97
N PRO A 8 -10.84 16.75 9.66
CA PRO A 8 -9.42 16.68 9.33
C PRO A 8 -9.11 17.60 8.14
N HIS A 9 -8.02 18.36 8.23
CA HIS A 9 -7.54 19.20 7.13
C HIS A 9 -7.53 18.40 5.82
N PRO A 10 -7.98 18.94 4.67
CA PRO A 10 -8.14 18.19 3.42
C PRO A 10 -6.93 17.33 3.02
N HIS A 11 -5.73 17.79 3.34
CA HIS A 11 -4.47 17.05 3.16
C HIS A 11 -4.45 15.67 3.84
N LEU A 12 -5.00 15.54 5.05
CA LEU A 12 -5.07 14.26 5.75
C LEU A 12 -6.04 13.29 5.08
N ILE A 13 -7.13 13.78 4.50
CA ILE A 13 -8.07 12.93 3.77
C ILE A 13 -7.35 12.27 2.60
N TRP A 14 -6.57 13.03 1.83
CA TRP A 14 -5.80 12.49 0.72
C TRP A 14 -4.74 11.47 1.15
N LEU A 15 -3.96 11.75 2.20
CA LEU A 15 -2.98 10.81 2.73
C LEU A 15 -3.63 9.51 3.21
N ARG A 16 -4.74 9.61 3.96
CA ARG A 16 -5.49 8.47 4.47
C ARG A 16 -6.04 7.64 3.30
N SER A 17 -6.73 8.26 2.36
CA SER A 17 -7.27 7.58 1.18
C SER A 17 -6.19 6.88 0.35
N ALA A 18 -5.04 7.53 0.13
CA ALA A 18 -3.93 6.92 -0.59
C ALA A 18 -3.40 5.66 0.12
N ALA A 19 -3.19 5.73 1.44
CA ALA A 19 -2.78 4.57 2.22
C ALA A 19 -3.84 3.45 2.21
N THR A 20 -5.12 3.80 2.34
CA THR A 20 -6.25 2.86 2.29
C THR A 20 -6.34 2.14 0.95
N LEU A 21 -6.14 2.84 -0.16
CA LEU A 21 -6.15 2.23 -1.49
C LEU A 21 -5.01 1.23 -1.65
N VAL A 22 -3.81 1.56 -1.17
CA VAL A 22 -2.65 0.66 -1.24
C VAL A 22 -2.87 -0.61 -0.41
N ILE A 23 -3.29 -0.49 0.86
CA ILE A 23 -3.54 -1.68 1.70
C ILE A 23 -4.67 -2.55 1.13
N SER A 24 -5.72 -1.93 0.58
CA SER A 24 -6.84 -2.66 -0.05
C SER A 24 -6.37 -3.44 -1.27
N ALA A 25 -5.54 -2.84 -2.12
CA ALA A 25 -4.96 -3.49 -3.28
C ALA A 25 -4.05 -4.66 -2.88
N VAL A 26 -3.20 -4.49 -1.85
CA VAL A 26 -2.33 -5.55 -1.34
C VAL A 26 -3.12 -6.73 -0.77
N ILE A 27 -4.17 -6.47 0.02
CA ILE A 27 -5.05 -7.53 0.53
C ILE A 27 -5.75 -8.26 -0.63
N GLY A 28 -6.28 -7.50 -1.61
CA GLY A 28 -6.88 -8.08 -2.81
C GLY A 28 -5.89 -8.96 -3.60
N GLN A 29 -4.62 -8.54 -3.72
CA GLN A 29 -3.57 -9.32 -4.36
C GLN A 29 -3.28 -10.63 -3.64
N ALA A 30 -3.28 -10.65 -2.31
CA ALA A 30 -3.13 -11.88 -1.54
C ALA A 30 -4.27 -12.87 -1.86
N GLY A 31 -5.51 -12.37 -2.02
CA GLY A 31 -6.65 -13.17 -2.45
C GLY A 31 -6.47 -13.79 -3.83
N PHE A 32 -6.05 -13.00 -4.83
CA PHE A 32 -5.77 -13.53 -6.17
C PHE A 32 -4.60 -14.51 -6.19
N ALA A 33 -3.54 -14.25 -5.43
CA ALA A 33 -2.39 -15.17 -5.31
C ALA A 33 -2.79 -16.50 -4.67
N ALA A 34 -3.69 -16.50 -3.69
CA ALA A 34 -4.17 -17.71 -3.04
C ALA A 34 -4.89 -18.66 -4.01
N ALA A 35 -5.49 -18.14 -5.08
CA ALA A 35 -6.11 -18.96 -6.13
C ALA A 35 -5.10 -19.84 -6.89
N ALA A 36 -3.81 -19.49 -6.88
CA ALA A 36 -2.75 -20.22 -7.56
C ALA A 36 -1.98 -21.23 -6.66
N ILE A 37 -2.20 -21.19 -5.35
CA ILE A 37 -1.54 -22.10 -4.40
C ILE A 37 -2.07 -23.52 -4.60
N GLY A 38 -1.16 -24.51 -4.76
CA GLY A 38 -1.50 -25.92 -4.87
C GLY A 38 -1.83 -26.43 -6.29
N ARG A 39 -1.23 -25.83 -7.34
CA ARG A 39 -1.40 -26.22 -8.77
C ARG A 39 -2.83 -26.03 -9.32
N ARG A 40 -3.56 -25.05 -8.77
CA ARG A 40 -4.88 -24.64 -9.27
C ARG A 40 -4.77 -23.86 -10.59
N ASP A 41 -5.91 -23.74 -11.27
CA ASP A 41 -6.04 -23.26 -12.64
C ASP A 41 -5.22 -21.98 -12.94
N LYS A 42 -4.34 -22.09 -13.94
CA LYS A 42 -3.45 -21.00 -14.33
C LYS A 42 -4.20 -19.80 -14.92
N SER A 43 -5.46 -19.97 -15.32
CA SER A 43 -6.30 -18.87 -15.82
C SER A 43 -6.41 -17.71 -14.83
N TYR A 44 -6.32 -17.97 -13.52
CA TYR A 44 -6.37 -16.95 -12.48
C TYR A 44 -5.09 -16.10 -12.36
N PHE A 45 -3.95 -16.53 -12.91
CA PHE A 45 -2.72 -15.72 -12.91
C PHE A 45 -2.89 -14.43 -13.71
N PHE A 46 -3.77 -14.43 -14.71
CA PHE A 46 -4.04 -13.22 -15.49
C PHE A 46 -4.58 -12.08 -14.61
N PHE A 47 -5.55 -12.38 -13.74
CA PHE A 47 -6.11 -11.39 -12.82
C PHE A 47 -5.10 -10.93 -11.77
N HIS A 48 -4.27 -11.86 -11.28
CA HIS A 48 -3.16 -11.52 -10.38
C HIS A 48 -2.17 -10.56 -11.07
N ALA A 49 -1.78 -10.84 -12.32
CA ALA A 49 -0.86 -9.99 -13.08
C ALA A 49 -1.42 -8.58 -13.34
N ILE A 50 -2.70 -8.46 -13.69
CA ILE A 50 -3.37 -7.16 -13.84
C ILE A 50 -3.33 -6.40 -12.51
N GLY A 51 -3.76 -7.06 -11.43
CA GLY A 51 -3.82 -6.41 -10.14
C GLY A 51 -2.44 -6.09 -9.55
N ALA A 52 -1.37 -6.79 -9.95
CA ALA A 52 0.00 -6.43 -9.63
C ALA A 52 0.40 -5.08 -10.26
N GLY A 53 0.04 -4.85 -11.53
CA GLY A 53 0.23 -3.54 -12.18
C GLY A 53 -0.57 -2.42 -11.53
N LEU A 54 -1.80 -2.72 -11.11
CA LEU A 54 -2.67 -1.77 -10.40
C LEU A 54 -2.11 -1.42 -9.01
N THR A 55 -1.64 -2.43 -8.27
CA THR A 55 -1.01 -2.27 -6.95
C THR A 55 0.28 -1.45 -7.05
N LEU A 56 1.11 -1.70 -8.06
CA LEU A 56 2.32 -0.93 -8.33
C LEU A 56 1.99 0.55 -8.58
N THR A 57 1.00 0.82 -9.44
CA THR A 57 0.56 2.18 -9.76
C THR A 57 0.06 2.91 -8.51
N LEU A 58 -0.77 2.25 -7.69
CA LEU A 58 -1.27 2.80 -6.43
C LEU A 58 -0.14 3.05 -5.41
N ALA A 59 0.83 2.16 -5.29
CA ALA A 59 1.95 2.32 -4.38
C ALA A 59 2.84 3.52 -4.75
N ILE A 60 3.15 3.69 -6.04
CA ILE A 60 3.88 4.85 -6.55
C ILE A 60 3.07 6.13 -6.34
N GLY A 61 1.78 6.12 -6.70
CA GLY A 61 0.88 7.25 -6.50
C GLY A 61 0.78 7.67 -5.03
N CYS A 62 0.75 6.70 -4.11
CA CYS A 62 0.79 6.94 -2.67
C CYS A 62 2.11 7.59 -2.23
N ALA A 63 3.26 7.08 -2.65
CA ALA A 63 4.56 7.69 -2.34
C ALA A 63 4.67 9.14 -2.86
N ILE A 64 4.15 9.42 -4.06
CA ILE A 64 4.06 10.76 -4.62
C ILE A 64 3.14 11.64 -3.76
N CYS A 65 1.95 11.16 -3.39
CA CYS A 65 1.01 11.89 -2.53
C CYS A 65 1.67 12.29 -1.19
N PHE A 66 2.37 11.36 -0.54
CA PHE A 66 3.12 11.61 0.69
C PHE A 66 4.28 12.59 0.50
N THR A 67 4.89 12.63 -0.69
CA THR A 67 5.96 13.58 -1.04
C THR A 67 5.44 15.00 -1.26
N VAL A 68 4.33 15.13 -1.97
CA VAL A 68 3.63 16.41 -2.19
C VAL A 68 3.17 16.98 -0.85
N LEU A 69 2.56 16.14 -0.01
CA LEU A 69 2.05 16.50 1.31
C LEU A 69 3.05 16.24 2.46
N ARG A 70 4.35 16.22 2.18
CA ARG A 70 5.40 15.82 3.14
C ARG A 70 5.42 16.60 4.45
N ARG A 71 5.01 17.87 4.42
CA ARG A 71 4.90 18.71 5.63
C ARG A 71 3.80 18.19 6.57
N THR A 72 2.69 17.71 6.00
CA THR A 72 1.59 17.09 6.74
C THR A 72 1.94 15.67 7.20
N ALA A 73 2.53 14.86 6.32
CA ALA A 73 2.87 13.47 6.64
C ALA A 73 3.99 13.38 7.71
N GLY A 74 5.01 14.22 7.59
CA GLY A 74 6.25 14.13 8.35
C GLY A 74 7.19 13.04 7.83
N ARG A 75 8.44 13.07 8.30
CA ARG A 75 9.54 12.25 7.76
C ARG A 75 9.29 10.75 7.83
N VAL A 76 8.79 10.25 8.96
CA VAL A 76 8.59 8.79 9.17
C VAL A 76 7.61 8.21 8.15
N LEU A 77 6.45 8.84 8.00
CA LEU A 77 5.43 8.40 7.06
C LEU A 77 5.87 8.54 5.60
N LEU A 78 6.60 9.60 5.27
CA LEU A 78 7.19 9.78 3.94
C LEU A 78 8.12 8.62 3.58
N TRP A 79 9.05 8.28 4.48
CA TRP A 79 9.97 7.17 4.25
C TRP A 79 9.25 5.83 4.21
N LEU A 80 8.22 5.64 5.03
CA LEU A 80 7.42 4.43 5.03
C LEU A 80 6.64 4.25 3.72
N ALA A 81 6.11 5.33 3.14
CA ALA A 81 5.45 5.30 1.83
C ALA A 81 6.43 4.94 0.71
N TRP A 82 7.63 5.53 0.71
CA TRP A 82 8.69 5.20 -0.27
C TRP A 82 9.22 3.78 -0.10
N ALA A 83 9.44 3.32 1.14
CA ALA A 83 9.83 1.94 1.41
C ALA A 83 8.76 0.95 0.93
N THR A 84 7.47 1.28 1.11
CA THR A 84 6.36 0.50 0.58
C THR A 84 6.38 0.44 -0.94
N ALA A 85 6.55 1.58 -1.62
CA ALA A 85 6.64 1.61 -3.08
C ALA A 85 7.84 0.80 -3.59
N ALA A 86 9.01 0.96 -2.98
CA ALA A 86 10.21 0.18 -3.33
C ALA A 86 10.00 -1.33 -3.14
N ALA A 87 9.39 -1.75 -2.02
CA ALA A 87 9.08 -3.15 -1.78
C ALA A 87 8.09 -3.70 -2.82
N VAL A 88 7.07 -2.93 -3.20
CA VAL A 88 6.11 -3.33 -4.25
C VAL A 88 6.77 -3.43 -5.63
N VAL A 89 7.74 -2.55 -5.96
CA VAL A 89 8.55 -2.68 -7.18
C VAL A 89 9.33 -4.00 -7.17
N VAL A 90 10.03 -4.30 -6.07
CA VAL A 90 10.76 -5.57 -5.92
C VAL A 90 9.82 -6.77 -6.05
N GLN A 91 8.65 -6.71 -5.40
CA GLN A 91 7.62 -7.75 -5.48
C GLN A 91 7.15 -7.98 -6.92
N PHE A 92 6.88 -6.90 -7.66
CA PHE A 92 6.48 -6.97 -9.07
C PHE A 92 7.59 -7.61 -9.92
N THR A 93 8.85 -7.22 -9.71
CA THR A 93 10.00 -7.81 -10.41
C THR A 93 10.16 -9.30 -10.08
N LEU A 94 10.07 -9.70 -8.81
CA LEU A 94 10.12 -11.11 -8.42
C LEU A 94 9.02 -11.94 -9.10
N GLY A 95 7.81 -11.37 -9.21
CA GLY A 95 6.69 -12.02 -9.91
C GLY A 95 6.94 -12.18 -11.42
N LYS A 96 7.56 -11.17 -12.05
CA LYS A 96 7.97 -11.24 -13.47
C LYS A 96 9.11 -12.23 -13.73
N LEU A 97 9.99 -12.41 -12.76
CA LEU A 97 11.11 -13.36 -12.82
C LEU A 97 10.72 -14.78 -12.35
N GLU A 98 9.44 -14.99 -11.98
CA GLU A 98 8.93 -16.27 -11.49
C GLU A 98 9.65 -16.83 -10.25
N ILE A 99 10.25 -15.96 -9.42
CA ILE A 99 10.97 -16.33 -8.19
C ILE A 99 9.97 -16.45 -7.02
N ALA A 100 9.31 -17.61 -6.93
CA ALA A 100 8.14 -17.80 -6.06
C ALA A 100 8.42 -17.65 -4.55
N ASP A 101 9.48 -18.26 -4.01
CA ASP A 101 9.71 -18.30 -2.56
C ASP A 101 9.88 -16.91 -1.94
N TRP A 102 10.78 -16.12 -2.52
CA TRP A 102 11.00 -14.72 -2.12
C TRP A 102 9.77 -13.85 -2.40
N HIS A 103 9.04 -14.11 -3.48
CA HIS A 103 7.82 -13.38 -3.81
C HIS A 103 6.73 -13.60 -2.75
N ILE A 104 6.50 -14.84 -2.31
CA ILE A 104 5.50 -15.13 -1.28
C ILE A 104 5.89 -14.47 0.05
N PHE A 105 7.15 -14.65 0.47
CA PHE A 105 7.67 -14.08 1.71
C PHE A 105 7.56 -12.55 1.73
N LEU A 106 8.06 -11.88 0.69
CA LEU A 106 8.02 -10.42 0.60
C LEU A 106 6.58 -9.90 0.49
N GLY A 107 5.68 -10.63 -0.17
CA GLY A 107 4.26 -10.29 -0.22
C GLY A 107 3.62 -10.18 1.16
N VAL A 108 3.95 -11.10 2.08
CA VAL A 108 3.48 -11.04 3.48
C VAL A 108 4.07 -9.83 4.21
N LEU A 109 5.36 -9.55 4.02
CA LEU A 109 6.00 -8.37 4.63
C LEU A 109 5.38 -7.06 4.12
N ILE A 110 5.03 -6.98 2.85
CA ILE A 110 4.35 -5.81 2.27
C ILE A 110 2.96 -5.61 2.88
N ALA A 111 2.22 -6.69 3.18
CA ALA A 111 0.95 -6.60 3.90
C ALA A 111 1.14 -5.97 5.30
N MET A 112 2.20 -6.34 6.02
CA MET A 112 2.52 -5.74 7.32
C MET A 112 2.95 -4.27 7.17
N LEU A 113 3.76 -3.96 6.17
CA LEU A 113 4.27 -2.61 5.91
C LEU A 113 3.14 -1.64 5.55
N THR A 114 2.20 -2.07 4.69
CA THR A 114 1.02 -1.29 4.31
C THR A 114 0.04 -1.14 5.47
N THR A 115 -0.06 -2.15 6.35
CA THR A 115 -0.80 -2.05 7.62
C THR A 115 -0.19 -0.99 8.53
N ALA A 116 1.13 -0.98 8.70
CA ALA A 116 1.83 0.04 9.48
C ALA A 116 1.64 1.45 8.89
N LEU A 117 1.83 1.60 7.58
CA LEU A 117 1.63 2.86 6.85
C LEU A 117 0.21 3.40 7.08
N THR A 118 -0.80 2.54 6.91
CA THR A 118 -2.21 2.92 7.09
C THR A 118 -2.50 3.30 8.54
N SER A 119 -2.12 2.44 9.49
CA SER A 119 -2.36 2.65 10.92
C SER A 119 -1.73 3.95 11.42
N TRP A 120 -0.48 4.23 11.07
CA TRP A 120 0.20 5.47 11.48
C TRP A 120 -0.33 6.70 10.75
N THR A 121 -0.75 6.57 9.50
CA THR A 121 -1.40 7.67 8.76
C THR A 121 -2.74 8.03 9.38
N TYR A 122 -3.52 7.06 9.85
CA TYR A 122 -4.80 7.32 10.52
C TYR A 122 -4.62 8.05 11.85
N ARG A 123 -3.53 7.76 12.57
CA ARG A 123 -3.19 8.41 13.85
C ARG A 123 -2.55 9.79 13.70
N ARG A 124 -2.27 10.27 12.48
CA ARG A 124 -1.71 11.61 12.30
C ARG A 124 -2.72 12.68 12.74
N PRO A 125 -2.32 13.61 13.63
CA PRO A 125 -3.16 14.73 14.00
C PRO A 125 -3.31 15.69 12.81
N PRO A 126 -4.39 16.49 12.78
CA PRO A 126 -4.50 17.63 11.87
C PRO A 126 -3.25 18.52 11.96
N PRO A 127 -2.79 19.13 10.84
CA PRO A 127 -1.83 20.20 10.92
C PRO A 127 -2.39 21.27 11.88
N THR A 128 -1.70 21.52 12.99
CA THR A 128 -1.98 22.69 13.82
C THR A 128 -1.49 23.90 13.06
N GLY A 129 -2.39 24.79 12.68
CA GLY A 129 -2.06 26.10 12.10
C GLY A 129 -1.30 26.97 13.07
#